data_AF-A0A482X5F9-F1
#
_entry.id   AF-A0A482X5F9-F1
#
_cell.length_a   1.000
_cell.length_b   1.000
_cell.length_c   1.000
_cell.angle_alpha   90.00
_cell.angle_beta   90.00
_cell.angle_gamma   90.00
#
_symmetry.space_group_name_H-M   'P 1'
#
loop_
_entity.id
_entity.type
_entity.pdbx_description
1 polymer ?
#
loop_
_entity_poly.entity_id
_entity_poly.type
_entity_poly.pdbx_seq_one_letter_code
_entity_poly.pdbx_strand_id
1 'polypeptide(L)' 'CESLLEDYESTIETWYFQYQDKVTLKQYLCSERALKGSDDSCLTELTPNLKGETGDSSKQKDEL' A
#
# COMPACT_ATOMS: atom_id res chain seq x y z
N CYS A 1 10.05 -9.65 -4.64
CA CYS A 1 9.51 -8.57 -5.49
C CYS A 1 9.32 -9.02 -6.93
N GLU A 2 10.29 -9.71 -7.54
CA GLU A 2 10.20 -10.17 -8.93
C GLU A 2 9.04 -11.13 -9.18
N SER A 3 8.92 -12.24 -8.43
CA SER A 3 7.81 -13.18 -8.62
C SER A 3 6.43 -12.55 -8.42
N LEU A 4 6.31 -11.58 -7.50
CA LEU A 4 5.08 -10.81 -7.32
C LEU A 4 4.77 -9.93 -8.54
N LEU A 5 5.79 -9.38 -9.20
CA LEU A 5 5.57 -8.60 -10.41
C LEU A 5 5.16 -9.51 -11.57
N GLU A 6 5.85 -10.64 -11.73
CA GLU A 6 5.57 -11.65 -12.76
C GLU A 6 4.15 -12.23 -12.61
N ASP A 7 3.76 -12.64 -11.40
CA ASP A 7 2.44 -13.22 -11.11
C ASP A 7 1.29 -12.25 -11.43
N TYR A 8 1.55 -10.94 -11.40
CA TYR A 8 0.56 -9.89 -11.63
C TYR A 8 0.77 -9.12 -12.95
N GLU A 9 1.72 -9.53 -13.79
CA GLU A 9 2.07 -8.84 -15.03
C GLU A 9 0.84 -8.64 -15.93
N SER A 10 0.13 -9.73 -16.27
CA SER A 10 -1.08 -9.68 -17.09
C SER A 10 -2.18 -8.79 -16.48
N THR A 11 -2.27 -8.75 -15.15
CA THR A 11 -3.23 -7.90 -14.45
C THR A 11 -2.87 -6.41 -14.62
N ILE A 12 -1.59 -6.09 -14.48
CA ILE A 12 -1.05 -4.73 -14.62
C ILE A 12 -1.16 -4.27 -16.08
N GLU A 13 -0.87 -5.13 -17.06
CA GLU A 13 -1.06 -4.83 -18.48
C GLU A 13 -2.52 -4.52 -18.80
N THR A 14 -3.44 -5.35 -18.30
CA THR A 14 -4.88 -5.11 -18.49
C THR A 14 -5.30 -3.77 -17.90
N TRP A 15 -4.81 -3.42 -16.71
CA TRP A 15 -5.04 -2.10 -16.13
C TRP A 15 -4.53 -1.00 -17.05
N TYR A 16 -3.28 -1.11 -17.48
CA TYR A 16 -2.62 -0.10 -18.30
C TYR A 16 -3.38 0.15 -19.59
N PHE A 17 -3.72 -0.89 -20.35
CA PHE A 17 -4.36 -0.73 -21.66
C PHE A 17 -5.85 -0.38 -21.60
N GLN A 18 -6.56 -0.78 -20.53
CA GLN A 18 -8.04 -0.71 -20.52
C GLN A 18 -8.63 0.23 -19.45
N TYR A 19 -7.89 0.49 -18.38
CA TYR A 19 -8.41 1.10 -17.15
C TYR A 19 -7.58 2.26 -16.60
N GLN A 20 -6.39 2.56 -17.16
CA GLN A 20 -5.48 3.58 -16.60
C GLN A 20 -6.11 4.96 -16.48
N ASP A 21 -6.98 5.35 -17.43
CA ASP A 21 -7.67 6.64 -17.41
C ASP A 21 -8.95 6.65 -16.55
N LYS A 22 -9.34 5.48 -16.01
CA LYS A 22 -10.61 5.28 -15.29
C LYS A 22 -10.40 5.09 -13.79
N VAL A 23 -9.34 4.40 -13.40
CA VAL A 23 -9.09 4.02 -12.01
C VAL A 23 -7.59 3.95 -11.74
N THR A 24 -7.19 4.36 -10.53
CA THR A 24 -5.78 4.31 -10.14
C THR A 24 -5.29 2.86 -10.03
N LEU A 25 -4.00 2.62 -10.30
CA LEU A 25 -3.40 1.29 -10.17
C LEU A 25 -3.62 0.71 -8.76
N LYS A 26 -3.48 1.55 -7.73
CA LYS A 26 -3.69 1.18 -6.32
C LYS A 26 -5.11 0.67 -6.09
N GLN A 27 -6.13 1.37 -6.55
CA GLN A 27 -7.53 0.94 -6.38
C GLN A 27 -7.83 -0.34 -7.18
N TYR A 28 -7.31 -0.44 -8.41
CA TYR A 28 -7.51 -1.61 -9.28
C TYR A 28 -6.84 -2.89 -8.75
N LEU A 29 -5.63 -2.80 -8.19
CA LEU A 29 -4.91 -3.94 -7.64
C LEU A 29 -5.35 -4.26 -6.20
N CYS A 30 -5.42 -3.25 -5.34
CA CYS A 30 -5.64 -3.46 -3.92
C CYS A 30 -7.13 -3.58 -3.60
N SER A 31 -7.95 -2.57 -3.88
CA SER A 31 -9.38 -2.60 -3.55
C SER A 31 -10.13 -3.66 -4.35
N GLU A 32 -9.98 -3.67 -5.67
CA GLU A 32 -10.80 -4.53 -6.54
C GLU A 32 -10.34 -5.99 -6.61
N ARG A 33 -9.04 -6.27 -6.51
CA ARG A 33 -8.48 -7.63 -6.74
C ARG A 33 -8.00 -8.30 -5.48
N ALA A 34 -7.16 -7.63 -4.68
CA ALA A 34 -6.66 -8.21 -3.44
C ALA A 34 -7.77 -8.27 -2.37
N LEU A 35 -8.46 -7.16 -2.15
CA LEU A 35 -9.55 -7.03 -1.18
C LEU A 35 -10.92 -7.43 -1.77
N LYS A 36 -11.03 -7.58 -3.09
CA LYS A 36 -12.24 -8.02 -3.79
C LYS A 36 -13.48 -7.16 -3.48
N GLY A 37 -13.28 -5.85 -3.34
CA GLY A 37 -14.33 -4.90 -2.98
C GLY A 37 -14.77 -4.96 -1.51
N SER A 38 -14.02 -5.67 -0.65
CA SER A 38 -14.16 -5.58 0.81
C SER A 38 -13.68 -4.21 1.31
N ASP A 39 -13.83 -3.97 2.61
CA ASP A 39 -13.36 -2.74 3.25
C ASP A 39 -11.90 -2.43 2.88
N ASP A 40 -11.69 -1.27 2.24
CA ASP A 40 -10.41 -0.78 1.78
C ASP A 40 -9.95 0.46 2.56
N SER A 41 -10.58 0.73 3.71
CA SER A 41 -10.23 1.81 4.62
C SER A 41 -8.73 1.84 4.98
N CYS A 42 -8.11 0.65 5.14
CA CYS A 42 -6.69 0.49 5.44
C CYS A 42 -5.75 1.01 4.33
N LEU A 43 -6.23 1.12 3.09
CA LEU A 43 -5.43 1.67 1.99
C LEU A 43 -5.28 3.19 2.12
N THR A 44 -6.11 3.84 2.92
CA THR A 44 -6.12 5.30 3.11
C THR A 44 -5.22 5.73 4.26
N GLU A 45 -4.60 4.79 4.98
CA GLU A 45 -3.74 5.10 6.11
C GLU A 45 -2.47 5.83 5.62
N LEU A 46 -2.51 7.16 5.67
CA LEU A 46 -1.32 8.00 5.66
C LEU A 46 -0.57 7.66 6.92
N THR A 47 0.52 6.89 6.83
CA THR A 47 1.41 6.62 7.95
C THR A 47 1.78 7.96 8.60
N PRO A 48 1.18 8.34 9.75
CA PRO A 48 1.50 9.59 10.37
C PRO A 48 2.83 9.36 11.07
N ASN A 49 3.93 9.56 10.34
CA ASN A 49 5.29 9.44 10.85
C ASN A 49 5.53 8.18 11.69
N LEU A 50 5.56 6.99 11.07
CA LEU A 50 6.31 5.87 11.63
C LEU A 50 7.82 6.16 11.48
N LYS A 51 8.29 7.20 12.17
CA LYS A 51 9.70 7.41 12.49
C LYS A 51 9.97 6.58 13.75
N GLY A 52 10.19 5.28 13.57
CA GLY A 52 10.23 4.37 14.71
C GLY A 52 10.68 2.95 14.45
N GLU A 53 11.53 2.70 13.47
CA GLU A 53 12.43 1.53 13.48
C GLU A 53 13.85 2.02 13.33
N THR A 54 14.29 2.85 14.28
CA THR A 54 15.72 3.02 14.56
C THR A 54 15.93 2.49 15.96
N GLY A 55 16.49 1.28 16.06
CA GLY A 55 17.12 0.89 17.31
C GLY A 55 18.29 1.84 17.57
N ASP A 56 18.26 2.55 18.70
CA ASP A 56 19.37 2.65 19.66
C ASP A 56 19.08 3.73 20.73
N SER A 57 19.21 3.30 22.00
CA SER A 57 19.71 4.01 23.18
C SER A 57 19.14 5.37 23.66
N SER A 58 18.66 5.30 24.92
CA SER A 58 18.97 6.21 26.05
C SER A 58 18.13 7.47 26.34
N LYS A 59 17.43 7.37 27.49
CA LYS A 59 17.39 8.29 28.67
C LYS A 59 16.42 9.50 28.72
N GLN A 60 15.41 9.30 29.59
CA GLN A 60 14.99 10.07 30.79
C GLN A 60 14.49 11.55 30.74
N LYS A 61 13.37 11.74 31.49
CA LYS A 61 12.93 12.87 32.36
C LYS A 61 12.26 14.09 31.69
N ASP A 62 11.25 14.78 32.25
CA ASP A 62 10.60 14.80 33.58
C ASP A 62 9.22 15.54 33.52
N GLU A 63 8.39 15.33 34.56
CA GLU A 63 7.38 16.22 35.20
C GLU A 63 6.10 16.73 34.49
N LEU A 64 4.93 16.36 35.06
CA LEU A 64 4.11 17.24 35.94
C LEU A 64 3.26 16.41 36.92
#